data_AF-A0A7Y3C1M6-F1
#
_entry.id   AF-A0A7Y3C1M6-F1
#
_cell.length_a   1.000
_cell.length_b   1.000
_cell.length_c   1.000
_cell.angle_alpha   90.00
_cell.angle_beta   90.00
_cell.angle_gamma   90.00
#
_symmetry.space_group_name_H-M   'P 1'
#
loop_
_entity.id
_entity.type
_entity.pdbx_description
1 polymer ?
#
loop_
_entity_poly.entity_id
_entity_poly.type
_entity_poly.pdbx_seq_one_letter_code
_entity_poly.pdbx_strand_id
1 'polypeptide(L)'
;MVEQNIFDPSLPSLGQVLDRLVDASFGGMAVGAYENEVKRAVEAVVAERIQWLADNAEMPQVRAIATSTLRGIHGDLVAMTDAPHAQLLAMDIQRFLERPASPTSMPGFPSAPPGAPIGQPALDWLGSVGIGEPAMKWLRHTDVHCTWEDQGWH
;
A
#
# COMPACT_ATOMS: atom_id res chain seq x y z
N MET A 1 10.81 2.04 1.71
CA MET A 1 11.19 3.40 2.16
C MET A 1 9.94 4.29 2.24
N VAL A 2 8.94 3.88 3.03
CA VAL A 2 7.66 4.61 3.24
C VAL A 2 7.30 4.55 4.72
N GLU A 3 7.56 3.39 5.33
CA GLU A 3 7.47 3.14 6.78
C GLU A 3 8.48 3.93 7.63
N GLN A 4 9.59 4.42 7.05
CA GLN A 4 10.68 4.99 7.86
C GLN A 4 10.27 6.26 8.63
N ASN A 5 9.43 7.12 8.05
CA ASN A 5 8.93 8.32 8.74
C ASN A 5 7.98 7.99 9.91
N ILE A 6 7.30 6.85 9.86
CA ILE A 6 6.41 6.39 10.95
C ILE A 6 7.25 6.03 12.19
N PHE A 7 8.44 5.46 11.98
CA PHE A 7 9.34 5.06 13.06
C PHE A 7 10.31 6.18 13.48
N ASP A 8 10.69 7.06 12.56
CA ASP A 8 11.54 8.23 12.81
C ASP A 8 10.97 9.47 12.11
N PRO A 9 10.29 10.36 12.85
CA PRO A 9 9.69 11.58 12.29
C PRO A 9 10.70 12.54 11.66
N SER A 10 12.00 12.39 11.93
CA SER A 10 13.05 13.22 11.34
C SER A 10 13.38 12.84 9.88
N LEU A 11 13.02 11.63 9.46
CA LEU A 11 13.18 11.16 8.09
C LEU A 11 12.02 11.62 7.21
N PRO A 12 12.23 11.92 5.92
CA PRO A 12 11.16 12.40 5.06
C PRO A 12 10.13 11.30 4.76
N SER A 13 8.85 11.68 4.73
CA SER A 13 7.78 10.82 4.23
C SER A 13 7.83 10.71 2.69
N LEU A 14 7.17 9.70 2.13
CA LEU A 14 7.06 9.59 0.66
C LEU A 14 6.41 10.83 0.05
N GLY A 15 5.34 11.34 0.67
CA GLY A 15 4.67 12.56 0.20
C GLY A 15 5.64 13.74 0.12
N GLN A 16 6.42 13.97 1.17
CA GLN A 16 7.42 15.05 1.18
C GLN A 16 8.52 14.87 0.12
N VAL A 17 8.91 13.63 -0.18
CA VAL A 17 9.87 13.35 -1.25
C VAL A 17 9.27 13.66 -2.62
N LEU A 18 8.02 13.25 -2.86
CA LEU A 18 7.32 13.52 -4.11
C LEU A 18 7.05 15.02 -4.29
N ASP A 19 6.63 15.73 -3.24
CA ASP A 19 6.38 17.17 -3.28
C ASP A 19 7.68 17.92 -3.64
N ARG A 20 8.80 17.61 -2.97
CA ARG A 20 10.11 18.21 -3.31
C ARG A 20 10.56 17.88 -4.73
N LEU A 21 10.28 16.66 -5.23
CA LEU A 21 10.61 16.26 -6.59
C LEU A 21 9.77 17.04 -7.62
N VAL A 22 8.48 17.21 -7.35
CA VAL A 22 7.57 18.01 -8.19
C VAL A 22 8.01 19.47 -8.18
N ASP A 23 8.27 20.06 -7.01
CA ASP A 23 8.76 21.43 -6.91
C ASP A 23 10.06 21.65 -7.68
N ALA A 24 11.01 20.71 -7.59
CA ALA A 24 12.29 20.80 -8.29
C ALA A 24 12.15 20.66 -9.82
N SER A 25 11.17 19.89 -10.30
CA SER A 25 10.97 19.66 -11.74
C SER A 25 10.10 20.71 -12.41
N PHE A 26 8.98 21.09 -11.79
CA PHE A 26 8.01 22.05 -12.33
C PHE A 26 8.34 23.49 -11.94
N GLY A 27 8.91 23.72 -10.75
CA GLY A 27 9.19 25.07 -10.21
C GLY A 27 10.48 25.73 -10.72
N GLY A 28 11.40 24.97 -11.32
CA GLY A 28 12.70 25.50 -11.79
C GLY A 28 12.55 26.54 -12.91
N MET A 29 13.31 27.64 -12.84
CA MET A 29 13.44 28.59 -13.95
C MET A 29 14.47 28.07 -14.96
N ALA A 30 14.13 28.12 -16.26
CA ALA A 30 15.06 27.87 -17.35
C ALA A 30 15.45 29.20 -18.01
N VAL A 31 16.74 29.41 -18.26
CA VAL A 31 17.32 30.68 -18.73
C VAL A 31 17.25 30.80 -20.26
N GLY A 32 17.20 29.67 -20.97
CA GLY A 32 17.20 29.64 -22.44
C GLY A 32 16.22 28.64 -23.08
N ALA A 33 16.08 28.70 -24.40
CA ALA A 33 15.20 27.82 -25.16
C ALA A 33 15.57 26.33 -25.00
N TYR A 34 16.86 26.00 -25.07
CA TYR A 34 17.33 24.62 -24.86
C TYR A 34 16.96 24.10 -23.45
N GLU A 35 17.22 24.89 -22.42
CA GLU A 35 16.91 24.51 -21.04
C GLU A 35 15.40 24.38 -20.81
N ASN A 36 14.58 25.18 -21.49
CA ASN A 36 13.13 25.03 -21.45
C ASN A 36 12.68 23.70 -22.06
N GLU A 37 13.28 23.25 -23.17
CA GLU A 37 12.95 21.93 -23.73
C GLU A 37 13.42 20.79 -22.83
N VAL A 38 14.60 20.92 -22.20
CA VAL A 38 15.06 19.96 -21.19
C VAL A 38 14.10 19.91 -20.01
N LYS A 39 13.63 21.07 -19.52
CA LYS A 39 12.66 21.16 -18.42
C LYS A 39 11.37 20.41 -18.76
N ARG A 40 10.79 20.65 -19.93
CA ARG A 40 9.57 19.95 -20.40
C ARG A 40 9.76 18.43 -20.48
N ALA A 41 10.93 17.98 -20.93
CA ALA A 41 11.26 16.56 -20.95
C ALA A 41 11.33 15.98 -19.53
N VAL A 42 11.91 16.72 -18.57
CA VAL A 42 11.95 16.31 -17.16
C VAL A 42 10.55 16.27 -16.54
N GLU A 43 9.72 17.28 -16.76
CA GLU A 43 8.32 17.32 -16.29
C GLU A 43 7.53 16.10 -16.76
N ALA A 44 7.65 15.76 -18.05
CA ALA A 44 7.00 14.59 -18.65
C ALA A 44 7.48 13.28 -18.01
N VAL A 45 8.79 13.11 -17.82
CA VAL A 45 9.36 11.90 -17.18
C VAL A 45 8.92 11.78 -15.73
N VAL A 46 8.89 12.88 -14.98
CA VAL A 46 8.43 12.86 -13.58
C VAL A 46 6.97 12.45 -13.51
N ALA A 47 6.10 13.03 -14.34
CA ALA A 47 4.70 12.64 -14.40
C ALA A 47 4.52 11.15 -14.76
N GLU A 48 5.22 10.66 -15.77
CA GLU A 48 5.18 9.24 -16.18
C GLU A 48 5.62 8.31 -15.03
N ARG A 49 6.69 8.66 -14.30
CA ARG A 49 7.16 7.83 -13.19
C ARG A 49 6.21 7.83 -12.01
N ILE A 50 5.52 8.94 -11.73
CA ILE A 50 4.49 8.99 -10.70
C ILE A 50 3.24 8.21 -11.14
N GLN A 51 2.85 8.25 -12.42
CA GLN A 51 1.80 7.38 -12.98
C GLN A 51 2.15 5.90 -12.82
N TRP A 52 3.38 5.52 -13.17
CA TRP A 52 3.86 4.15 -13.00
C TRP A 52 3.80 3.72 -11.53
N LEU A 53 4.22 4.59 -10.59
CA LEU A 53 4.16 4.32 -9.16
C LEU A 53 2.72 4.18 -8.65
N ALA A 54 1.81 5.03 -9.12
CA ALA A 54 0.38 4.99 -8.79
C ALA A 54 -0.29 3.70 -9.28
N ASP A 55 0.20 3.12 -10.38
CA ASP A 55 -0.35 1.89 -10.97
C ASP A 55 0.28 0.62 -10.39
N ASN A 56 1.60 0.60 -10.21
CA ASN A 56 2.36 -0.63 -9.98
C ASN A 56 2.82 -0.84 -8.53
N ALA A 57 2.70 0.16 -7.65
CA ALA A 57 3.16 -0.03 -6.27
C ALA A 57 2.35 -1.12 -5.55
N GLU A 58 3.04 -2.08 -4.93
CA GLU A 58 2.42 -3.18 -4.18
C GLU A 58 1.57 -2.67 -3.01
N MET A 59 2.11 -1.71 -2.25
CA MET A 59 1.45 -1.10 -1.09
C MET A 59 0.34 -0.12 -1.51
N PRO A 60 -0.92 -0.30 -1.07
CA PRO A 60 -2.02 0.60 -1.41
C PRO A 60 -1.79 2.06 -1.00
N GLN A 61 -1.11 2.28 0.13
CA GLN A 61 -0.76 3.63 0.59
C GLN A 61 0.14 4.38 -0.39
N VAL A 62 1.09 3.68 -1.03
CA VAL A 62 1.99 4.29 -2.02
C VAL A 62 1.21 4.71 -3.25
N ARG A 63 0.31 3.85 -3.74
CA ARG A 63 -0.58 4.19 -4.85
C ARG A 63 -1.47 5.38 -4.53
N ALA A 64 -2.02 5.43 -3.32
CA ALA A 64 -2.87 6.54 -2.87
C ALA A 64 -2.11 7.87 -2.84
N ILE A 65 -0.90 7.89 -2.26
CA ILE A 65 -0.05 9.08 -2.21
C ILE A 65 0.32 9.55 -3.63
N ALA A 66 0.81 8.64 -4.48
CA ALA A 66 1.18 8.98 -5.86
C ALA A 66 -0.02 9.51 -6.67
N THR A 67 -1.20 8.92 -6.51
CA THR A 67 -2.45 9.40 -7.14
C THR A 67 -2.82 10.79 -6.65
N SER A 68 -2.66 11.06 -5.35
CA SER A 68 -2.91 12.40 -4.78
C SER A 68 -1.95 13.43 -5.36
N THR A 69 -0.66 13.10 -5.50
CA THR A 69 0.34 13.96 -6.13
C THR A 69 -0.02 14.27 -7.59
N LEU A 70 -0.45 13.27 -8.38
CA LEU A 70 -0.91 13.49 -9.76
C LEU A 70 -2.10 14.43 -9.86
N ARG A 71 -3.05 14.37 -8.91
CA ARG A 71 -4.17 15.32 -8.86
C ARG A 71 -3.71 16.75 -8.61
N GLY A 72 -2.70 16.94 -7.76
CA GLY A 72 -2.07 18.24 -7.52
C GLY A 72 -1.45 18.79 -8.80
N ILE A 73 -0.56 18.01 -9.42
CA ILE A 73 0.09 18.37 -10.70
C ILE A 73 -0.95 18.72 -11.76
N HIS A 74 -2.00 17.90 -11.91
CA HIS A 74 -3.09 18.17 -12.86
C HIS A 74 -3.76 19.52 -12.61
N GLY A 75 -4.09 19.84 -11.35
CA GLY A 75 -4.69 21.12 -10.98
C GLY A 75 -3.81 22.30 -11.37
N ASP A 76 -2.52 22.22 -11.08
CA ASP A 76 -1.55 23.28 -11.38
C ASP A 76 -1.38 23.47 -12.90
N LEU A 77 -1.28 22.38 -13.67
CA LEU A 77 -1.15 22.43 -15.12
C LEU A 77 -2.39 22.99 -15.81
N VAL A 78 -3.59 22.64 -15.35
CA VAL A 78 -4.86 23.18 -15.90
C VAL A 78 -4.99 24.68 -15.62
N ALA A 79 -4.42 25.18 -14.52
CA ALA A 79 -4.43 26.60 -14.20
C ALA A 79 -3.49 27.43 -15.10
N MET A 80 -2.54 26.80 -15.79
CA MET A 80 -1.62 27.49 -16.70
C MET A 80 -2.32 27.87 -18.02
N THR A 81 -2.33 29.17 -18.32
CA THR A 81 -2.83 29.71 -19.59
C THR A 81 -1.68 29.85 -20.61
N ASP A 82 -1.98 29.71 -21.89
CA ASP A 82 -1.01 29.81 -23.01
C ASP A 82 0.22 28.88 -22.92
N ALA A 83 0.07 27.72 -22.29
CA ALA A 83 1.12 26.72 -22.12
C ALA A 83 0.73 25.39 -22.81
N PRO A 84 0.97 25.20 -24.12
CA PRO A 84 0.51 24.02 -24.86
C PRO A 84 1.12 22.71 -24.33
N HIS A 85 2.36 22.75 -23.83
CA HIS A 85 2.98 21.59 -23.19
C HIS A 85 2.25 21.19 -21.90
N ALA A 86 1.94 22.16 -21.04
CA ALA A 86 1.22 21.91 -19.79
C ALA A 86 -0.18 21.34 -20.04
N GLN A 87 -0.88 21.86 -21.06
CA GLN A 87 -2.20 21.37 -21.47
C GLN A 87 -2.15 19.92 -21.96
N LEU A 88 -1.15 19.56 -22.77
CA LEU A 88 -0.96 18.17 -23.22
C LEU A 88 -0.73 17.24 -22.02
N LEU A 89 0.18 17.62 -21.12
CA LEU A 89 0.51 16.83 -19.94
C LEU A 89 -0.68 16.68 -18.99
N ALA A 90 -1.48 17.75 -18.81
CA ALA A 90 -2.71 17.70 -18.03
C ALA A 90 -3.71 16.68 -18.61
N MET A 91 -3.92 16.68 -19.94
CA MET A 91 -4.80 15.70 -20.59
C MET A 91 -4.32 14.27 -20.40
N ASP A 92 -3.01 14.03 -20.45
CA ASP A 92 -2.45 12.70 -20.24
C ASP A 92 -2.62 12.23 -18.79
N ILE A 93 -2.42 13.11 -17.82
CA ILE A 93 -2.70 12.82 -16.40
C ILE A 93 -4.19 12.56 -16.18
N GLN A 94 -5.07 13.37 -16.76
CA GLN A 94 -6.52 13.18 -16.64
C GLN A 94 -6.94 11.82 -17.19
N ARG A 95 -6.44 11.44 -18.38
CA ARG A 95 -6.69 10.12 -18.97
C ARG A 95 -6.24 8.99 -18.05
N PHE A 96 -5.09 9.15 -17.38
CA PHE A 96 -4.62 8.19 -16.40
C PHE A 96 -5.53 8.10 -15.17
N LEU A 97 -6.03 9.23 -14.66
CA LEU A 97 -6.88 9.29 -13.46
C LEU A 97 -8.29 8.75 -13.70
N GLU A 98 -8.81 8.90 -14.92
CA GLU A 98 -10.17 8.48 -15.29
C GLU A 98 -10.25 7.05 -15.85
N ARG A 99 -9.11 6.43 -16.16
CA ARG A 99 -9.11 5.08 -16.76
C ARG A 99 -9.75 4.06 -15.80
N PRO A 100 -10.48 3.06 -16.31
CA PRO A 100 -10.96 1.95 -15.49
C PRO A 100 -9.80 1.29 -14.73
N ALA A 101 -9.95 1.12 -13.42
CA ALA A 101 -8.92 0.51 -12.60
C ALA A 101 -8.74 -0.97 -12.98
N SER A 102 -7.50 -1.36 -13.24
CA SER A 102 -7.14 -2.78 -13.38
C SER A 102 -7.36 -3.48 -12.03
N PRO A 103 -7.89 -4.72 -11.99
CA PRO A 103 -8.03 -5.48 -10.77
C PRO A 103 -6.67 -5.58 -10.05
N THR A 104 -6.60 -5.14 -8.81
CA THR A 104 -5.39 -5.29 -7.99
C THR A 104 -5.23 -6.77 -7.64
N SER A 105 -4.08 -7.37 -7.94
CA SER A 105 -3.75 -8.71 -7.49
C SER A 105 -3.79 -8.77 -5.96
N MET A 106 -4.52 -9.74 -5.39
CA MET A 106 -4.48 -9.94 -3.94
C MET A 106 -3.04 -10.21 -3.51
N PRO A 107 -2.57 -9.64 -2.37
CA PRO A 107 -1.28 -9.99 -1.81
C PRO A 107 -1.18 -11.51 -1.66
N GLY A 108 -0.07 -12.09 -2.10
CA GLY A 108 0.17 -13.53 -1.92
C GLY A 108 0.11 -13.88 -0.43
N PHE A 109 -0.47 -15.03 -0.10
CA PHE A 109 -0.42 -15.54 1.26
C PHE A 109 1.05 -15.74 1.67
N PRO A 110 1.46 -15.34 2.89
CA PRO A 110 2.80 -15.63 3.37
C PRO A 110 3.03 -17.14 3.34
N SER A 111 4.19 -17.57 2.84
CA SER A 111 4.56 -18.98 2.88
C SER A 111 4.55 -19.45 4.33
N ALA A 112 3.92 -20.60 4.59
CA ALA A 112 3.96 -21.21 5.90
C ALA A 112 5.43 -21.34 6.36
N PRO A 113 5.74 -20.99 7.63
CA PRO A 113 7.08 -21.17 8.19
C PRO A 113 7.55 -22.62 7.99
N PRO A 114 8.83 -22.86 7.69
CA PRO A 114 9.34 -24.23 7.56
C PRO A 114 9.16 -25.03 8.88
N GLY A 115 8.34 -26.07 8.85
CA GLY A 115 8.01 -26.99 9.97
C GLY A 115 6.66 -26.65 10.63
N ALA A 116 5.64 -27.50 10.64
CA ALA A 116 5.63 -28.93 10.95
C ALA A 116 4.62 -29.73 10.08
N PRO A 117 4.82 -31.05 9.91
CA PRO A 117 3.98 -31.91 9.07
C PRO A 117 2.53 -31.97 9.59
N ILE A 118 1.57 -31.58 8.74
CA ILE A 118 0.15 -31.82 9.00
C ILE A 118 -0.14 -33.27 8.60
N GLY A 119 0.01 -34.17 9.56
CA GLY A 119 -0.17 -35.60 9.33
C GLY A 119 0.02 -36.46 10.57
N GLN A 120 -0.31 -35.96 11.76
CA GLN A 120 -0.47 -36.75 13.00
C GLN A 120 -1.58 -36.11 13.84
N PRO A 121 -2.45 -36.89 14.50
CA PRO A 121 -3.57 -36.34 15.26
C PRO A 121 -3.08 -35.39 16.35
N ALA A 122 -3.65 -34.20 16.36
CA ALA A 122 -3.28 -33.06 17.19
C ALA A 122 -3.64 -33.28 18.67
N LEU A 123 -2.86 -34.08 19.41
CA LEU A 123 -3.01 -34.18 20.87
C LEU A 123 -1.69 -34.29 21.66
N ASP A 124 -0.53 -34.38 21.01
CA ASP A 124 0.73 -34.64 21.73
C ASP A 124 1.40 -33.37 22.31
N TRP A 125 1.05 -32.18 21.81
CA TRP A 125 1.54 -30.89 22.37
C TRP A 125 0.94 -30.58 23.75
N LEU A 126 -0.21 -31.16 24.10
CA LEU A 126 -0.83 -31.04 25.42
C LEU A 126 -0.24 -32.02 26.44
N GLY A 127 0.54 -33.02 26.01
CA GLY A 127 1.06 -34.09 26.86
C GLY A 127 2.46 -33.85 27.43
N SER A 128 3.28 -32.97 26.83
CA SER A 128 4.73 -32.91 27.13
C SER A 128 5.17 -31.74 28.03
N VAL A 129 4.25 -30.90 28.49
CA VAL A 129 4.56 -29.85 29.48
C VAL A 129 3.54 -30.02 30.58
N GLY A 130 4.01 -30.35 31.79
CA GLY A 130 3.22 -30.61 32.99
C GLY A 130 2.43 -29.40 33.50
N ILE A 131 1.59 -28.82 32.65
CA ILE A 131 0.74 -27.64 32.86
C ILE A 131 -0.75 -28.03 32.71
N GLY A 132 -1.07 -29.27 32.31
CA GLY A 132 -2.45 -29.73 32.08
C GLY A 132 -3.23 -30.20 33.32
N GLU A 133 -2.56 -30.69 34.36
CA GLU A 133 -3.22 -31.22 35.57
C GLU A 133 -4.02 -30.16 36.37
N PRO A 134 -3.50 -28.95 36.67
CA PRO A 134 -4.27 -28.00 37.46
C PRO A 134 -5.40 -27.33 36.67
N ALA A 135 -5.26 -27.17 35.35
CA ALA A 135 -6.29 -26.57 34.50
C ALA A 135 -7.52 -27.48 34.30
N MET A 136 -7.29 -28.80 34.13
CA MET A 136 -8.36 -29.79 34.01
C MET A 136 -9.15 -29.97 35.31
N LYS A 137 -8.52 -29.77 36.47
CA LYS A 137 -9.20 -29.80 37.78
C LYS A 137 -10.10 -28.56 37.99
N TRP A 138 -9.67 -27.40 37.49
CA TRP A 138 -10.45 -26.16 37.50
C TRP A 138 -11.70 -26.26 36.62
N LEU A 139 -11.57 -26.78 35.39
CA LEU A 139 -12.68 -26.96 34.44
C LEU A 139 -13.74 -27.93 34.98
N ARG A 140 -13.34 -29.02 35.65
CA ARG A 140 -14.27 -29.97 36.30
C ARG A 140 -15.04 -29.37 37.49
N HIS A 141 -14.58 -28.27 38.07
CA HIS A 141 -15.27 -27.59 39.17
C HIS A 141 -16.30 -26.55 38.70
N THR A 142 -16.28 -26.17 37.42
CA THR A 142 -17.14 -25.09 36.89
C THR A 142 -18.29 -25.58 36.01
N ASP A 143 -18.29 -26.83 35.56
CA ASP A 143 -19.37 -27.37 34.73
C ASP A 143 -20.46 -28.03 35.58
N VAL A 144 -21.35 -27.21 36.14
CA VAL A 144 -22.60 -27.71 36.76
C VAL A 144 -23.67 -28.01 35.71
N HIS A 145 -23.65 -27.41 34.51
CA HIS A 145 -24.70 -27.66 33.51
C HIS A 145 -24.21 -27.48 32.07
N CYS A 146 -23.95 -28.59 31.35
CA CYS A 146 -24.18 -28.75 29.91
C CYS A 146 -24.01 -30.23 29.52
N THR A 147 -24.97 -31.09 29.89
CA THR A 147 -25.13 -32.40 29.24
C THR A 147 -26.08 -32.22 28.07
N TRP A 148 -25.52 -32.07 26.87
CA TRP A 148 -26.29 -32.24 25.63
C TRP A 148 -26.11 -33.69 25.17
N GLU A 149 -27.25 -34.37 25.03
CA GLU A 149 -27.51 -35.60 24.27
C GLU A 149 -27.22 -36.97 24.92
N ASP A 150 -28.29 -37.56 25.45
CA ASP A 150 -28.76 -38.87 24.95
C ASP A 150 -30.30 -38.92 25.09
N GLN A 151 -31.01 -38.41 24.09
CA GLN A 151 -32.43 -38.70 23.86
C GLN A 151 -32.58 -39.19 22.42
N GLY A 152 -32.39 -40.50 22.24
CA GLY A 152 -32.71 -41.20 21.01
C GLY A 152 -34.21 -41.11 20.72
N TRP A 153 -34.55 -40.65 19.52
CA TRP A 153 -35.88 -40.74 18.93
C TRP A 153 -35.95 -41.99 18.04
N HIS A 154 -36.93 -42.84 18.37
CA HIS A 154 -37.46 -44.03 17.67
C HIS A 154 -36.67 -45.34 17.74
#